data_AF-A0A0A2UXT3-F1
#
_entry.id   AF-A0A0A2UXT3-F1
#
_cell.length_a   1.000
_cell.length_b   1.000
_cell.length_c   1.000
_cell.angle_alpha   90.00
_cell.angle_beta   90.00
_cell.angle_gamma   90.00
#
_symmetry.space_group_name_H-M   'P 1'
#
loop_
_entity.id
_entity.type
_entity.pdbx_description
1 polymer ?
#
loop_
_entity_poly.entity_id
_entity_poly.type
_entity_poly.pdbx_seq_one_letter_code
_entity_poly.pdbx_strand_id
1 'polypeptide(L)' 'METFLPNTTSGALIIGIILSLVYSLYLKKTESKGWGFTLVTFLVGVISCGIGVMILQAIGTIG' A
#
# COMPACT_ATOMS: atom_id res chain seq x y z
N MET A 1 6.73 22.13 5.07
CA MET A 1 5.85 21.17 5.77
C MET A 1 4.82 20.67 4.75
N GLU A 2 5.27 19.93 3.73
CA GLU A 2 4.45 19.52 2.57
C GLU A 2 4.49 18.00 2.32
N THR A 3 5.09 17.24 3.23
CA THR A 3 5.39 15.80 3.12
C THR A 3 4.16 14.87 3.18
N PHE A 4 2.94 15.41 3.29
CA PHE A 4 1.70 14.64 3.44
C PHE A 4 0.68 14.87 2.31
N LEU A 5 1.05 15.57 1.24
CA LEU A 5 0.18 15.69 0.08
C LEU A 5 0.18 14.36 -0.69
N PRO A 6 -0.98 13.81 -1.08
CA PRO A 6 -1.08 12.56 -1.84
C PRO A 6 -0.46 12.63 -3.24
N ASN A 7 -0.06 13.83 -3.71
CA ASN A 7 0.73 13.99 -4.94
C ASN A 7 2.24 13.78 -4.73
N THR A 8 2.69 13.52 -3.51
CA THR A 8 4.09 13.21 -3.22
C THR A 8 4.27 11.70 -3.17
N THR A 9 5.42 11.23 -3.63
CA THR A 9 5.83 9.82 -3.62
C THR A 9 5.64 9.20 -2.22
N SER A 10 6.03 9.94 -1.17
CA SER A 10 5.86 9.52 0.22
C SER A 10 4.39 9.40 0.64
N GLY A 11 3.54 10.34 0.25
CA GLY A 11 2.11 10.31 0.57
C GLY A 11 1.39 9.11 -0.08
N ALA A 12 1.67 8.85 -1.37
CA ALA A 12 1.09 7.73 -2.08
C ALA A 12 1.51 6.36 -1.50
N LEU A 13 2.78 6.22 -1.09
CA LEU A 13 3.28 5.03 -0.41
C LEU A 13 2.58 4.80 0.94
N ILE A 14 2.46 5.84 1.77
CA ILE A 14 1.82 5.74 3.09
C ILE A 14 0.36 5.29 2.94
N ILE A 15 -0.38 5.89 2.01
CA ILE A 15 -1.78 5.52 1.77
C ILE A 15 -1.89 4.05 1.32
N GLY A 16 -1.04 3.61 0.39
CA GLY A 16 -1.07 2.23 -0.08
C GLY A 16 -0.66 1.21 0.99
N ILE A 17 0.31 1.54 1.86
CA ILE A 17 0.68 0.70 3.00
C ILE A 17 -0.49 0.56 3.98
N ILE A 18 -1.17 1.67 4.30
CA ILE A 18 -2.35 1.66 5.19
C ILE A 18 -3.47 0.81 4.58
N LEU A 19 -3.77 1.00 3.29
CA LEU A 19 -4.81 0.23 2.60
C LEU A 19 -4.46 -1.27 2.55
N SER A 20 -3.21 -1.61 2.27
CA SER A 20 -2.73 -2.99 2.28
C SER A 20 -2.87 -3.63 3.67
N LEU A 21 -2.54 -2.88 4.73
CA LEU A 21 -2.71 -3.34 6.11
C LEU A 21 -4.18 -3.59 6.44
N VAL A 22 -5.06 -2.63 6.14
CA VAL A 22 -6.51 -2.75 6.37
C VAL A 22 -7.08 -3.95 5.62
N TYR A 23 -6.69 -4.15 4.35
CA TYR A 23 -7.15 -5.28 3.55
C TYR A 23 -6.66 -6.63 4.10
N SER A 24 -5.40 -6.70 4.53
CA SER A 24 -4.85 -7.92 5.15
C SER A 24 -5.59 -8.28 6.44
N LEU A 25 -5.91 -7.29 7.28
CA LEU A 25 -6.65 -7.47 8.52
C LEU A 25 -8.11 -7.82 8.25
N TYR A 26 -8.71 -7.24 7.20
CA TYR A 26 -10.04 -7.61 6.73
C TYR A 26 -10.09 -9.08 6.32
N LEU A 27 -9.15 -9.56 5.50
CA LEU A 27 -9.08 -10.98 5.11
C LEU A 27 -8.91 -11.90 6.32
N LYS A 28 -8.11 -11.49 7.29
CA LYS A 28 -7.96 -12.25 8.54
C LYS A 28 -9.28 -12.34 9.31
N LYS A 29 -10.00 -11.22 9.44
CA LYS A 29 -11.23 -11.13 10.25
C LYS A 29 -12.43 -11.79 9.56
N THR A 30 -12.56 -11.60 8.25
CA THR A 30 -13.73 -12.01 7.47
C THR A 30 -13.60 -13.43 6.94
N GLU A 31 -12.42 -13.80 6.43
CA GLU A 31 -12.20 -15.14 5.84
C GLU A 31 -11.50 -16.11 6.81
N SER A 32 -11.23 -15.67 8.05
CA SER A 32 -10.56 -16.46 9.09
C SER A 32 -9.25 -17.10 8.63
N LYS A 33 -8.56 -16.46 7.66
CA LYS A 33 -7.30 -16.92 7.09
C LYS A 33 -6.21 -16.89 8.15
N GLY A 34 -5.31 -17.87 8.09
CA GLY A 34 -4.16 -17.94 9.00
C GLY A 34 -3.23 -16.72 8.86
N TRP A 35 -2.53 -16.38 9.94
CA TRP A 35 -1.61 -15.24 10.00
C TRP A 35 -0.54 -15.24 8.91
N GLY A 36 -0.09 -16.41 8.45
CA GLY A 36 0.85 -16.53 7.33
C GLY A 36 0.28 -15.94 6.04
N PHE A 37 -0.99 -16.23 5.72
CA PHE A 37 -1.64 -15.68 4.54
C PHE A 37 -1.84 -14.17 4.65
N THR A 38 -2.25 -13.69 5.83
CA THR A 38 -2.37 -12.25 6.12
C THR A 38 -1.06 -11.49 5.87
N LEU A 39 0.07 -12.02 6.35
CA LEU A 39 1.38 -11.39 6.14
C LEU A 39 1.82 -11.42 4.69
N VAL A 40 1.57 -12.53 3.97
CA VAL A 40 1.87 -12.62 2.53
C VAL A 40 1.05 -11.60 1.75
N THR A 41 -0.27 -11.50 2.01
CA THR A 41 -1.12 -10.52 1.32
C THR A 41 -0.71 -9.08 1.62
N PHE A 42 -0.29 -8.80 2.86
CA PHE A 42 0.26 -7.49 3.22
C PHE A 42 1.54 -7.18 2.44
N LEU A 43 2.51 -8.10 2.43
CA LEU A 43 3.78 -7.91 1.70
C LEU A 43 3.55 -7.73 0.19
N VAL A 44 2.68 -8.54 -0.41
CA VAL A 44 2.32 -8.40 -1.84
C VAL A 44 1.67 -7.05 -2.11
N GLY A 45 0.78 -6.57 -1.22
CA GLY A 45 0.16 -5.26 -1.36
C GLY A 45 1.16 -4.11 -1.23
N VAL A 46 2.11 -4.19 -0.31
CA VAL A 46 3.19 -3.19 -0.17
C VAL A 46 4.10 -3.15 -1.40
N ILE A 47 4.49 -4.32 -1.93
CA ILE A 47 5.32 -4.40 -3.15
C ILE A 47 4.55 -3.83 -4.35
N SER A 48 3.28 -4.20 -4.50
CA SER A 48 2.41 -3.69 -5.57
C SER A 48 2.23 -2.17 -5.48
N CYS A 49 2.09 -1.63 -4.26
CA CYS A 49 2.04 -0.18 -4.03
C CYS A 49 3.34 0.49 -4.46
N GLY A 50 4.50 -0.05 -4.09
CA GLY A 50 5.80 0.48 -4.52
C GLY A 50 5.93 0.56 -6.04
N ILE A 51 5.53 -0.50 -6.76
CA ILE A 51 5.52 -0.52 -8.22
C ILE A 51 4.56 0.53 -8.79
N GLY A 52 3.34 0.63 -8.24
CA GLY A 52 2.34 1.62 -8.67
C GLY A 52 2.83 3.06 -8.48
N VAL A 53 3.50 3.35 -7.37
CA VAL A 53 4.10 4.65 -7.09
C VAL A 53 5.26 4.94 -8.05
N MET A 54 6.14 3.98 -8.33
CA MET A 54 7.20 4.16 -9.33
C MET A 54 6.65 4.47 -10.72
N ILE A 55 5.55 3.81 -11.11
CA ILE A 55 4.86 4.10 -12.38
C ILE A 55 4.27 5.51 -12.36
N LEU A 56 3.58 5.91 -11.29
CA LEU A 56 3.01 7.25 -11.14
C LEU A 56 4.09 8.34 -11.16
N GLN A 57 5.25 8.08 -10.56
CA GLN A 57 6.41 8.97 -10.62
C GLN A 57 6.99 9.05 -12.03
N ALA A 58 7.08 7.91 -12.74
CA ALA A 58 7.57 7.87 -14.13
C ALA A 58 6.67 8.63 -15.11
N ILE A 59 5.36 8.67 -14.87
CA ILE A 59 4.39 9.41 -15.69
C ILE A 59 4.35 10.91 -15.30
N GLY A 60 5.01 11.31 -14.22
CA GLY A 60 5.05 12.69 -13.73
C GLY A 60 3.77 13.14 -13.00
N THR A 61 2.91 12.19 -12.62
CA THR A 61 1.66 12.47 -11.89
C THR A 61 1.93 12.85 -10.43
N ILE A 62 3.02 12.34 -9.86
CA ILE A 62 3.44 12.57 -8.47
C ILE A 62 4.95 12.85 -8.41
N GLY A 63 5.35 13.70 -7.46
CA GLY A 63 6.73 14.16 -7.25
C GLY A 63 7.55 13.28 -6.32
#